data_AF-A0A4Q5Y1Q3-F1
#
_entry.id   AF-A0A4Q5Y1Q3-F1
#
_cell.length_a   1.000
_cell.length_b   1.000
_cell.length_c   1.000
_cell.angle_alpha   90.00
_cell.angle_beta   90.00
_cell.angle_gamma   90.00
#
_symmetry.space_group_name_H-M   'P 1'
#
loop_
_entity.id
_entity.type
_entity.pdbx_description
1 polymer ?
#
loop_
_entity_poly.entity_id
_entity_poly.type
_entity_poly.pdbx_seq_one_letter_code
_entity_poly.pdbx_strand_id
1 'polypeptide(L)'
;MLQKTWPRIIYQLFAIVFTALVLNRFALNLQQFISIRYSFYFELAMVIGQLIFQSAFIFRRPVRVILNYWFQLLTVSLIGSALLLLFIGLQQFVDLNAYVCLVYFLCVVVIMFLEHKRRVALLALPWYLSFTWLLYRSLILVFIL
;
A
#
# COMPACT_ATOMS: atom_id res chain seq x y z
N MET A 1 20.52 17.20 14.67
CA MET A 1 20.64 15.73 14.80
C MET A 1 20.46 15.07 13.43
N LEU A 2 21.57 14.69 12.79
CA LEU A 2 21.58 13.92 11.55
C LEU A 2 21.16 12.47 11.89
N GLN A 3 19.86 12.19 11.88
CA GLN A 3 19.39 10.80 12.01
C GLN A 3 19.88 10.00 10.80
N LYS A 4 20.70 8.98 11.05
CA LYS A 4 21.25 8.05 10.04
C LYS A 4 20.17 7.65 9.03
N THR A 5 20.37 8.00 7.76
CA THR A 5 19.43 7.78 6.66
C THR A 5 19.43 6.34 6.15
N TRP A 6 20.53 5.61 6.33
CA TRP A 6 20.71 4.22 5.88
C TRP A 6 19.63 3.22 6.38
N PRO A 7 19.31 3.14 7.68
CA PRO A 7 18.26 2.23 8.17
C PRO A 7 16.87 2.54 7.59
N ARG A 8 16.59 3.80 7.26
CA ARG A 8 15.31 4.18 6.64
C ARG A 8 15.20 3.68 5.21
N ILE A 9 16.28 3.79 4.44
CA ILE A 9 16.31 3.32 3.04
C ILE A 9 16.16 1.79 3.00
N ILE A 10 16.87 1.07 3.87
CA ILE A 10 16.74 -0.39 4.00
C ILE A 10 15.30 -0.77 4.35
N TYR A 11 14.70 -0.10 5.34
CA TYR A 11 13.31 -0.33 5.70
C TYR A 11 12.34 -0.07 4.54
N GLN A 12 12.54 1.02 3.78
CA GLN A 12 11.68 1.36 2.64
C GLN A 12 11.79 0.31 1.54
N LEU A 13 13.00 -0.13 1.19
CA LEU A 13 13.21 -1.19 0.21
C LEU A 13 12.58 -2.50 0.66
N PHE A 14 12.80 -2.88 1.92
CA PHE A 14 12.14 -4.05 2.52
C PHE A 14 10.61 -3.94 2.43
N ALA A 15 10.05 -2.79 2.83
CA ALA A 15 8.61 -2.57 2.82
C ALA A 15 8.02 -2.66 1.42
N ILE A 16 8.70 -2.11 0.40
CA ILE A 16 8.29 -2.19 -1.01
C ILE A 16 8.26 -3.65 -1.47
N VAL A 17 9.38 -4.37 -1.30
CA VAL A 17 9.52 -5.77 -1.76
C VAL A 17 8.53 -6.67 -1.02
N PHE A 18 8.47 -6.57 0.31
CA PHE A 18 7.57 -7.37 1.14
C PHE A 18 6.10 -7.12 0.77
N THR A 19 5.70 -5.86 0.60
CA THR A 19 4.33 -5.52 0.21
C THR A 19 4.00 -6.08 -1.18
N ALA A 20 4.89 -5.90 -2.15
CA ALA A 20 4.69 -6.41 -3.50
C ALA A 20 4.59 -7.94 -3.54
N LEU A 21 5.39 -8.66 -2.74
CA LEU A 21 5.31 -10.12 -2.63
C LEU A 21 3.97 -10.57 -2.04
N VAL A 22 3.54 -9.97 -0.92
CA VAL A 22 2.30 -10.37 -0.26
C VAL A 22 1.08 -10.08 -1.14
N LEU A 23 0.99 -8.88 -1.73
CA LEU A 23 -0.12 -8.53 -2.60
C LEU A 23 -0.15 -9.39 -3.87
N ASN A 24 1.00 -9.69 -4.48
CA ASN A 24 1.06 -10.60 -5.63
C ASN A 24 0.52 -11.99 -5.29
N ARG A 25 0.85 -12.53 -4.11
CA ARG A 25 0.32 -13.82 -3.66
C ARG A 25 -1.17 -13.74 -3.37
N PHE A 26 -1.62 -12.66 -2.72
CA PHE A 26 -3.04 -12.47 -2.43
C PHE A 26 -3.88 -12.28 -3.70
N ALA A 27 -3.34 -11.61 -4.73
CA ALA A 27 -4.02 -11.37 -6.00
C ALA A 27 -4.41 -12.68 -6.72
N LEU A 28 -3.64 -13.77 -6.52
CA LEU A 28 -4.00 -15.09 -7.06
C LEU A 28 -5.35 -15.58 -6.52
N ASN A 29 -5.68 -15.25 -5.27
CA ASN A 29 -6.98 -15.59 -4.67
C ASN A 29 -8.14 -14.75 -5.24
N LEU A 30 -7.83 -13.65 -5.91
CA LEU A 30 -8.78 -12.74 -6.55
C LEU A 30 -8.74 -12.79 -8.07
N GLN A 31 -8.00 -13.74 -8.67
CA GLN A 31 -7.76 -13.78 -10.12
C GLN A 31 -9.06 -13.84 -10.94
N GLN A 32 -10.12 -14.44 -10.41
CA GLN A 32 -11.43 -14.48 -11.08
C GLN A 32 -12.09 -13.10 -11.28
N PHE A 33 -11.67 -12.09 -10.50
CA PHE A 33 -12.14 -10.71 -10.62
C PHE A 33 -11.16 -9.81 -11.40
N ILE A 34 -9.98 -10.31 -11.76
CA ILE A 34 -8.90 -9.54 -12.36
C ILE A 34 -8.76 -9.95 -13.83
N SER A 35 -8.93 -9.01 -14.76
CA SER A 35 -8.85 -9.28 -16.20
C SER A 35 -7.42 -9.34 -16.75
N ILE A 36 -6.44 -8.81 -16.02
CA ILE A 36 -5.03 -8.73 -16.43
C ILE A 36 -4.18 -9.84 -15.77
N ARG A 37 -3.13 -10.31 -16.46
CA ARG A 37 -2.09 -11.14 -15.82
C ARG A 37 -1.35 -10.32 -14.76
N TYR A 38 -1.68 -10.57 -13.51
CA TYR A 38 -1.03 -9.93 -12.39
C TYR A 38 0.44 -10.36 -12.28
N SER A 39 1.35 -9.39 -12.25
CA SER A 39 2.79 -9.65 -12.19
C SER A 39 3.47 -8.85 -11.09
N PHE A 40 4.58 -9.36 -10.59
CA PHE A 40 5.38 -8.67 -9.59
C PHE A 40 5.90 -7.30 -10.09
N TYR A 41 6.24 -7.19 -11.39
CA TYR A 41 6.67 -5.94 -11.99
C TYR A 41 5.56 -4.89 -12.03
N PHE A 42 4.33 -5.32 -12.30
CA PHE A 42 3.17 -4.44 -12.26
C PHE A 42 2.94 -3.90 -10.84
N GLU A 43 3.05 -4.74 -9.82
CA GLU A 43 2.98 -4.33 -8.42
C GLU A 43 4.06 -3.33 -8.02
N LEU A 44 5.30 -3.60 -8.42
CA LEU A 44 6.41 -2.70 -8.17
C LEU A 44 6.17 -1.33 -8.81
N ALA A 45 5.68 -1.32 -10.06
CA ALA A 45 5.32 -0.09 -10.77
C ALA A 45 4.18 0.65 -10.08
N MET A 46 3.16 -0.06 -9.58
CA MET A 46 2.04 0.54 -8.85
C MET A 46 2.49 1.18 -7.54
N VAL A 47 3.34 0.51 -6.76
CA VAL A 47 3.88 1.04 -5.49
C VAL A 47 4.77 2.26 -5.74
N ILE A 48 5.69 2.20 -6.71
CA ILE A 48 6.56 3.32 -7.05
C ILE A 48 5.74 4.51 -7.58
N GLY A 49 4.80 4.24 -8.49
CA GLY A 49 3.90 5.25 -9.03
C GLY A 49 3.05 5.92 -7.94
N GLN A 50 2.63 5.18 -6.91
CA GLN A 50 1.89 5.74 -5.77
C GLN A 50 2.75 6.77 -5.02
N LEU A 51 4.04 6.46 -4.78
CA LEU A 51 4.95 7.37 -4.09
C LEU A 51 5.17 8.65 -4.89
N ILE A 52 5.36 8.53 -6.21
CA ILE A 52 5.56 9.66 -7.13
C ILE A 52 4.29 10.52 -7.20
N PHE A 53 3.13 9.90 -7.43
CA PHE A 53 1.84 10.57 -7.52
C PHE A 53 1.54 11.37 -6.25
N GLN A 54 1.79 10.77 -5.09
CA GLN A 54 1.59 11.45 -3.82
C GLN A 54 2.56 12.60 -3.59
N SER A 55 3.83 12.43 -3.98
CA SER A 55 4.83 13.51 -3.91
C SER A 55 4.42 14.73 -4.70
N ALA A 56 3.71 14.57 -5.82
CA ALA A 56 3.23 15.68 -6.64
C ALA A 56 2.29 16.63 -5.86
N PHE A 57 1.57 16.14 -4.85
CA PHE A 57 0.69 16.99 -4.01
C PHE A 57 1.43 17.71 -2.88
N ILE A 58 2.65 17.28 -2.54
CA ILE A 58 3.48 17.88 -1.49
C ILE A 58 4.82 18.40 -2.01
N PHE A 59 4.97 18.59 -3.33
CA PHE A 59 6.24 18.93 -3.97
C PHE A 59 6.86 20.24 -3.48
N ARG A 60 6.04 21.19 -3.01
CA ARG A 60 6.49 22.47 -2.42
C ARG A 60 7.07 22.33 -1.01
N ARG A 61 6.96 21.14 -0.39
CA ARG A 61 7.48 20.89 0.96
C ARG A 61 8.96 20.48 0.90
N PRO A 62 9.73 20.69 1.98
CA PRO A 62 11.13 20.26 2.03
C PRO A 62 11.27 18.76 1.77
N VAL A 63 12.34 18.35 1.09
CA VAL A 63 12.63 16.94 0.78
C VAL A 63 12.55 16.04 2.02
N ARG A 64 12.97 16.53 3.19
CA ARG A 64 12.86 15.80 4.47
C ARG A 64 11.41 15.45 4.83
N VAL A 65 10.46 16.34 4.57
CA VAL A 65 9.03 16.10 4.81
C VAL A 65 8.49 15.07 3.82
N ILE A 66 8.89 15.15 2.55
CA ILE A 66 8.50 14.19 1.51
C ILE A 66 9.03 12.79 1.86
N LEU A 67 10.30 12.66 2.25
CA LEU A 67 10.90 11.39 2.64
C LEU A 67 10.26 10.80 3.92
N ASN A 68 9.95 11.65 4.92
CA ASN A 68 9.21 11.21 6.10
C ASN A 68 7.79 10.75 5.75
N TYR A 69 7.13 11.42 4.81
CA TYR A 69 5.82 11.02 4.31
C TYR A 69 5.88 9.69 3.57
N TRP A 70 6.86 9.47 2.69
CA TRP A 70 7.10 8.17 2.03
C TRP A 70 7.30 7.05 3.03
N PHE A 71 8.09 7.30 4.09
CA PHE A 71 8.26 6.34 5.17
C PHE A 71 6.92 5.98 5.81
N GLN A 72 6.11 6.97 6.21
CA GLN A 72 4.79 6.72 6.81
C GLN A 72 3.85 5.98 5.85
N LEU A 73 3.84 6.37 4.57
CA LEU A 73 3.02 5.74 3.54
C LEU A 73 3.40 4.27 3.32
N LEU A 74 4.70 3.95 3.26
CA LEU A 74 5.18 2.58 3.16
C LEU A 74 4.89 1.77 4.44
N THR A 75 4.92 2.39 5.62
CA THR A 75 4.49 1.72 6.86
C THR A 75 3.02 1.32 6.82
N VAL A 76 2.13 2.18 6.29
CA VAL A 76 0.70 1.81 6.11
C VAL A 76 0.57 0.60 5.18
N SER A 77 1.30 0.62 4.05
CA SER A 77 1.34 -0.51 3.10
C SER A 77 1.85 -1.80 3.74
N LEU A 78 2.84 -1.71 4.63
CA LEU A 78 3.37 -2.84 5.38
C LEU A 78 2.34 -3.39 6.37
N ILE A 79 1.60 -2.52 7.07
CA ILE A 79 0.51 -2.94 7.97
C ILE A 79 -0.56 -3.70 7.19
N GLY A 80 -0.98 -3.17 6.05
CA GLY A 80 -1.93 -3.86 5.17
C GLY A 80 -1.42 -5.24 4.73
N SER A 81 -0.16 -5.31 4.31
CA SER A 81 0.49 -6.56 3.91
C SER A 81 0.60 -7.55 5.06
N ALA A 82 0.89 -7.10 6.27
CA ALA A 82 0.92 -7.97 7.45
C ALA A 82 -0.48 -8.58 7.72
N LEU A 83 -1.55 -7.77 7.62
CA LEU A 83 -2.92 -8.25 7.77
C LEU A 83 -3.30 -9.26 6.68
N LEU A 84 -2.97 -8.97 5.41
CA LEU A 84 -3.19 -9.91 4.31
C LEU A 84 -2.40 -11.21 4.49
N LEU A 85 -1.17 -11.14 4.99
CA LEU A 85 -0.36 -12.33 5.24
C LEU A 85 -0.98 -13.22 6.32
N LEU A 86 -1.53 -12.64 7.40
CA LEU A 86 -2.27 -13.40 8.42
C LEU A 86 -3.44 -14.14 7.78
N PHE A 87 -4.18 -13.49 6.88
CA PHE A 87 -5.29 -14.12 6.18
C PHE A 87 -4.85 -15.23 5.22
N ILE A 88 -3.76 -15.05 4.47
CA ILE A 88 -3.17 -16.10 3.63
C ILE A 88 -2.76 -17.30 4.50
N GLY A 89 -2.21 -17.07 5.69
CA GLY A 89 -1.90 -18.13 6.65
C GLY A 89 -3.14 -18.90 7.11
N LEU A 90 -4.25 -18.19 7.39
CA LEU A 90 -5.52 -18.81 7.78
C LEU A 90 -6.10 -19.70 6.67
N GLN A 91 -5.94 -19.31 5.40
CA GLN A 91 -6.40 -20.11 4.26
C GLN A 91 -5.72 -21.47 4.14
N GLN A 92 -4.55 -21.67 4.77
CA GLN A 92 -3.91 -22.99 4.80
C GLN A 92 -4.68 -24.00 5.65
N PHE A 93 -5.58 -23.53 6.52
CA PHE A 93 -6.39 -24.35 7.42
C PHE A 93 -7.86 -24.41 7.02
N VAL A 94 -8.35 -23.43 6.24
CA VAL A 94 -9.77 -23.29 5.87
C VAL A 94 -9.88 -22.86 4.41
N ASP A 95 -10.65 -23.60 3.61
CA ASP A 95 -10.98 -23.21 2.25
C ASP A 95 -11.95 -22.02 2.25
N LEU A 96 -11.45 -20.85 1.86
CA LEU A 96 -12.23 -19.62 1.75
C LEU A 96 -12.47 -19.29 0.28
N ASN A 97 -13.75 -19.05 -0.09
CA ASN A 97 -14.11 -18.60 -1.43
C ASN A 97 -13.59 -17.17 -1.67
N ALA A 98 -13.33 -16.81 -2.93
CA ALA A 98 -12.83 -15.50 -3.36
C ALA A 98 -13.72 -14.32 -2.95
N TYR A 99 -15.03 -14.50 -2.78
CA TYR A 99 -15.90 -13.45 -2.22
C TYR A 99 -15.47 -13.07 -0.80
N VAL A 100 -15.08 -14.05 0.03
CA VAL A 100 -14.58 -13.80 1.39
C VAL A 100 -13.23 -13.09 1.32
N CYS A 101 -12.35 -13.51 0.39
CA CYS A 101 -11.09 -12.82 0.13
C CYS A 101 -11.30 -11.35 -0.26
N LEU A 102 -12.29 -11.07 -1.10
CA LEU A 102 -12.61 -9.71 -1.56
C LEU A 102 -13.12 -8.85 -0.41
N VAL A 103 -14.06 -9.36 0.40
CA VAL A 103 -14.57 -8.65 1.58
C VAL A 103 -13.44 -8.37 2.57
N TYR A 104 -12.58 -9.36 2.83
CA TYR A 104 -11.43 -9.18 3.71
C TYR A 104 -10.46 -8.13 3.19
N PHE A 105 -10.15 -8.15 1.89
CA PHE A 105 -9.31 -7.15 1.24
C PHE A 105 -9.88 -5.73 1.41
N LEU A 106 -11.19 -5.55 1.20
CA LEU A 106 -11.84 -4.26 1.41
C LEU A 106 -11.75 -3.80 2.88
N CYS A 107 -11.93 -4.70 3.84
CA CYS A 107 -11.72 -4.39 5.26
C CYS A 107 -10.28 -3.92 5.52
N VAL A 108 -9.27 -4.59 4.96
CA VAL A 108 -7.87 -4.17 5.07
C VAL A 108 -7.66 -2.79 4.45
N VAL A 109 -8.23 -2.50 3.28
CA VAL A 109 -8.16 -1.18 2.64
C VAL A 109 -8.76 -0.09 3.52
N VAL A 110 -9.90 -0.34 4.18
CA VAL A 110 -10.51 0.61 5.13
C VAL A 110 -9.58 0.86 6.31
N ILE A 111 -9.01 -0.18 6.92
CA ILE A 111 -8.05 -0.06 8.03
C ILE A 111 -6.83 0.77 7.59
N MET A 112 -6.27 0.47 6.41
CA MET A 112 -5.15 1.21 5.84
C MET A 112 -5.50 2.68 5.62
N PHE A 113 -6.69 2.99 5.12
CA PHE A 113 -7.13 4.36 4.88
C PHE A 113 -7.24 5.16 6.19
N LEU A 114 -7.83 4.57 7.23
CA LEU A 114 -7.93 5.21 8.56
C LEU A 114 -6.54 5.47 9.15
N GLU A 115 -5.65 4.49 9.04
CA GLU A 115 -4.28 4.61 9.54
C GLU A 115 -3.46 5.64 8.75
N HIS A 116 -3.66 5.70 7.44
CA HIS A 116 -3.05 6.71 6.59
C HIS A 116 -3.52 8.11 6.96
N LYS A 117 -4.84 8.31 7.13
CA LYS A 117 -5.42 9.58 7.58
C LYS A 117 -4.84 10.02 8.93
N ARG A 118 -4.71 9.07 9.88
CA ARG A 118 -4.09 9.32 11.19
C ARG A 118 -2.63 9.78 11.05
N ARG A 119 -1.84 9.10 10.22
CA ARG A 119 -0.42 9.44 10.00
C ARG A 119 -0.21 10.76 9.25
N VAL A 120 -1.07 11.07 8.28
CA VAL A 120 -1.10 12.37 7.58
C VAL A 120 -1.35 13.50 8.57
N ALA A 121 -2.33 13.33 9.47
CA ALA A 121 -2.61 14.30 10.53
C ALA A 121 -1.42 14.48 11.50
N LEU A 122 -0.77 13.39 11.90
CA LEU A 122 0.44 13.44 12.75
C LEU A 122 1.62 14.17 12.08
N LEU A 123 1.71 14.14 10.76
CA LEU A 123 2.72 14.88 9.99
C LEU A 123 2.33 16.34 9.73
N ALA A 124 1.19 16.82 10.26
CA ALA A 124 0.61 18.12 9.96
C ALA A 124 0.47 18.38 8.44
N LEU A 125 0.21 17.31 7.68
CA LEU A 125 -0.04 17.36 6.25
C LEU A 125 -1.55 17.47 5.99
N PRO A 126 -1.95 18.06 4.86
CA PRO A 126 -3.36 18.28 4.57
C PRO A 126 -4.11 16.95 4.39
N TRP A 127 -5.32 16.88 4.98
CA TRP A 127 -6.14 15.66 5.00
C TRP A 127 -6.54 15.15 3.61
N TYR A 128 -6.57 16.02 2.59
CA TYR A 128 -6.92 15.61 1.22
C TYR A 128 -5.91 14.62 0.63
N LEU A 129 -4.69 14.50 1.18
CA LEU A 129 -3.70 13.52 0.74
C LEU A 129 -4.20 12.07 0.87
N SER A 130 -5.04 11.81 1.87
CA SER A 130 -5.64 10.47 2.01
C SER A 130 -6.64 10.18 0.89
N PHE A 131 -7.32 11.20 0.38
CA PHE A 131 -8.22 11.05 -0.77
C PHE A 131 -7.46 10.90 -2.08
N THR A 132 -6.31 11.57 -2.25
CA THR A 132 -5.46 11.35 -3.43
C THR A 132 -4.86 9.93 -3.43
N TRP A 133 -4.64 9.33 -2.25
CA TRP A 133 -4.20 7.94 -2.13
C TRP A 133 -5.26 6.99 -2.64
N LEU A 134 -6.50 7.18 -2.17
CA LEU A 134 -7.64 6.41 -2.60
C LEU A 134 -7.88 6.59 -4.11
N LEU A 135 -7.80 7.82 -4.62
CA LEU A 135 -7.96 8.13 -6.05
C LEU A 135 -6.98 7.34 -6.92
N TYR A 136 -5.69 7.35 -6.59
CA TYR A 136 -4.69 6.59 -7.33
C TYR A 136 -5.00 5.09 -7.35
N ARG A 137 -5.40 4.52 -6.20
CA ARG A 137 -5.80 3.12 -6.09
C ARG A 137 -7.06 2.80 -6.89
N SER A 138 -8.05 3.69 -6.90
CA SER A 138 -9.27 3.54 -7.69
C SER A 138 -8.99 3.60 -9.19
N LEU A 139 -8.13 4.51 -9.66
CA LEU A 139 -7.73 4.60 -11.07
C LEU A 139 -7.08 3.31 -11.55
N ILE A 140 -6.19 2.74 -10.72
CA ILE A 140 -5.56 1.46 -10.98
C ILE A 140 -6.59 0.33 -10.97
N LEU A 141 -7.51 0.32 -10.01
CA LEU A 141 -8.52 -0.74 -9.92
C LEU A 141 -9.40 -0.78 -11.17
N VAL A 142 -9.79 0.38 -11.71
CA VAL A 142 -10.54 0.48 -12.98
C VAL A 142 -9.74 -0.07 -14.16
N PHE A 143 -8.41 -0.03 -14.11
CA PHE A 143 -7.57 -0.62 -15.15
C PHE A 143 -7.40 -2.15 -15.02
N ILE A 144 -7.54 -2.69 -13.80
CA ILE A 144 -7.27 -4.11 -13.49
C ILE A 144 -8.53 -4.98 -13.57
N LEU A 145 -9.70 -4.40 -13.25
CA LEU A 145 -11.02 -5.03 -13.40
C LEU A 145 -11.39 -5.05 -14.88
#